data_AF-A0AAU2EWA9-F1
#
_entry.id   AF-A0AAU2EWA9-F1
#
_cell.length_a   1.000
_cell.length_b   1.000
_cell.length_c   1.000
_cell.angle_alpha   90.00
_cell.angle_beta   90.00
_cell.angle_gamma   90.00
#
_symmetry.space_group_name_H-M   'P 1'
#
loop_
_entity.id
_entity.type
_entity.pdbx_description
1 polymer ?
#
loop_
_entity_poly.entity_id
_entity_poly.type
_entity_poly.pdbx_seq_one_letter_code
_entity_poly.pdbx_strand_id
1 'polypeptide(L)'
;MPVLTYRTYRSPAVIALTAGALLLCPVQAFAGYGHGGSSNGNETVEGGQDGQNISATAGAVVYDRSNNGSGESAGPVTASTSWTPPACWYAPTYSPAELQKVKEPVWEAESTGYEWDAEQRAKYLNKDDPSKDFNKDKTGKGYWWGSYVNKSYPPGWDSCTEDYFWVDTGDAPPANIPNTITPEILAGLAYNEIRVPSTKVTLAPAGETKVNLPTWAWLDAAQFKPVSVTASVPVLGMEATTVAEPLSLRIEPGTADAQVYPASGVCTFVNGRIGEPYAAGKANQTPPCGVKYLRSSGDGTYPLRATITWKIHWTGTGVAQEQPLPDGEFGAEQAVVVQEIQAVNR
;
A
#
# COMPACT_ATOMS: atom_id res chain seq x y z
N MET A 1 40.99 -42.29 -37.41
CA MET A 1 42.39 -42.15 -36.94
C MET A 1 43.14 -41.29 -37.94
N PRO A 2 44.17 -40.54 -37.51
CA PRO A 2 44.13 -39.21 -36.93
C PRO A 2 44.06 -38.09 -38.00
N VAL A 3 43.64 -36.88 -37.64
CA VAL A 3 43.99 -35.66 -38.40
C VAL A 3 44.42 -34.59 -37.42
N LEU A 4 45.73 -34.38 -37.35
CA LEU A 4 46.37 -33.14 -36.93
C LEU A 4 46.98 -32.55 -38.20
N THR A 5 46.74 -31.26 -38.49
CA THR A 5 47.79 -30.22 -38.45
C THR A 5 47.36 -28.88 -39.07
N TYR A 6 47.66 -27.82 -38.29
CA TYR A 6 48.05 -26.42 -38.58
C TYR A 6 47.21 -25.54 -39.53
N ARG A 7 46.61 -24.41 -39.10
CA ARG A 7 47.10 -23.11 -38.51
C ARG A 7 47.38 -22.02 -39.58
N THR A 8 46.47 -21.04 -39.65
CA THR A 8 46.62 -19.59 -40.01
C THR A 8 47.13 -19.23 -41.42
N TYR A 9 46.73 -18.16 -42.13
CA TYR A 9 46.43 -16.77 -41.76
C TYR A 9 45.91 -16.02 -43.04
N ARG A 10 45.20 -14.89 -42.85
CA ARG A 10 45.01 -13.71 -43.76
C ARG A 10 43.85 -13.69 -44.78
N SER A 11 42.89 -12.83 -44.47
CA SER A 11 42.00 -12.00 -45.33
C SER A 11 42.75 -11.32 -46.51
N PRO A 12 42.10 -10.72 -47.55
CA PRO A 12 40.76 -10.08 -47.52
C PRO A 12 39.88 -10.26 -48.78
N ALA A 13 38.58 -9.97 -48.67
CA ALA A 13 37.77 -9.49 -49.80
C ALA A 13 36.51 -8.77 -49.31
N VAL A 14 36.35 -7.54 -49.80
CA VAL A 14 35.22 -6.63 -49.66
C VAL A 14 34.17 -6.98 -50.70
N ILE A 15 32.89 -7.16 -50.31
CA ILE A 15 31.71 -6.90 -51.18
C ILE A 15 30.58 -6.31 -50.33
N ALA A 16 29.95 -5.27 -50.87
CA ALA A 16 28.96 -4.38 -50.27
C ALA A 16 27.50 -4.78 -50.58
N LEU A 17 26.56 -4.02 -49.98
CA LEU A 17 25.09 -3.92 -50.23
C LEU A 17 24.25 -5.08 -49.65
N THR A 18 23.11 -4.91 -48.97
CA THR A 18 22.01 -3.93 -49.06
C THR A 18 21.20 -3.83 -47.74
N ALA A 19 20.45 -2.73 -47.63
CA ALA A 19 19.56 -2.30 -46.55
C ALA A 19 18.42 -3.28 -46.17
N GLY A 20 17.99 -3.17 -44.91
CA GLY A 20 16.73 -3.73 -44.39
C GLY A 20 16.37 -3.12 -43.04
N ALA A 21 15.60 -2.03 -43.06
CA ALA A 21 15.07 -1.37 -41.87
C ALA A 21 14.05 -2.27 -41.17
N LEU A 22 14.33 -2.68 -39.94
CA LEU A 22 13.40 -3.37 -39.05
C LEU A 22 12.46 -2.34 -38.41
N LEU A 23 11.24 -2.28 -38.96
CA LEU A 23 10.09 -1.62 -38.35
C LEU A 23 9.71 -2.35 -37.06
N LEU A 24 9.78 -1.64 -35.94
CA LEU A 24 9.19 -2.04 -34.66
C LEU A 24 7.67 -1.78 -34.71
N CYS A 25 6.87 -2.83 -34.82
CA CYS A 25 5.46 -2.80 -34.42
C CYS A 25 5.37 -3.11 -32.92
N PRO A 26 4.74 -2.27 -32.07
CA PRO A 26 4.34 -2.71 -30.75
C PRO A 26 3.18 -3.72 -30.87
N VAL A 27 3.31 -4.78 -30.09
CA VAL A 27 2.34 -5.87 -29.93
C VAL A 27 1.05 -5.30 -29.35
N GLN A 28 -0.08 -5.70 -29.93
CA GLN A 28 -1.42 -5.36 -29.47
C GLN A 28 -1.62 -5.89 -28.04
N ALA A 29 -1.88 -4.99 -27.09
CA ALA A 29 -2.33 -5.35 -25.76
C ALA A 29 -3.81 -5.76 -25.79
N PHE A 30 -4.14 -6.75 -24.98
CA PHE A 30 -5.41 -7.46 -24.92
C PHE A 30 -6.61 -6.55 -24.63
N ALA A 31 -7.67 -6.73 -25.43
CA ALA A 31 -9.02 -6.26 -25.11
C ALA A 31 -9.65 -7.16 -24.04
N GLY A 32 -9.95 -6.58 -22.88
CA GLY A 32 -10.81 -7.21 -21.88
C GLY A 32 -12.28 -6.99 -22.22
N TYR A 33 -12.98 -8.05 -22.62
CA TYR A 33 -14.44 -8.08 -22.66
C TYR A 33 -14.99 -8.28 -21.24
N GLY A 34 -15.86 -7.37 -20.81
CA GLY A 34 -16.73 -7.50 -19.65
C GLY A 34 -17.96 -6.61 -19.85
N HIS A 35 -19.10 -7.25 -20.11
CA HIS A 35 -20.40 -6.63 -20.39
C HIS A 35 -21.13 -6.33 -19.06
N GLY A 36 -21.76 -5.15 -18.96
CA GLY A 36 -22.92 -4.90 -18.08
C GLY A 36 -22.70 -3.94 -16.91
N GLY A 37 -23.35 -2.77 -16.98
CA GLY A 37 -23.60 -1.89 -15.82
C GLY A 37 -22.67 -0.67 -15.73
N SER A 38 -23.21 0.51 -16.06
CA SER A 38 -22.61 1.84 -15.96
C SER A 38 -21.73 2.05 -14.73
N SER A 39 -20.40 2.15 -14.91
CA SER A 39 -19.50 2.74 -13.92
C SER A 39 -19.21 4.20 -14.30
N ASN A 40 -19.62 5.11 -13.42
CA ASN A 40 -19.33 6.53 -13.50
C ASN A 40 -17.83 6.83 -13.60
N GLY A 41 -17.49 7.86 -14.38
CA GLY A 41 -16.36 8.76 -14.14
C GLY A 41 -14.96 8.18 -14.38
N ASN A 42 -14.33 8.62 -15.47
CA ASN A 42 -12.89 8.52 -15.64
C ASN A 42 -12.20 9.30 -14.50
N GLU A 43 -11.70 8.61 -13.47
CA GLU A 43 -10.96 9.25 -12.39
C GLU A 43 -9.68 9.88 -12.96
N THR A 44 -9.59 11.21 -12.89
CA THR A 44 -8.40 11.95 -13.25
C THR A 44 -7.37 11.75 -12.13
N VAL A 45 -6.35 10.94 -12.40
CA VAL A 45 -5.19 10.79 -11.51
C VAL A 45 -4.21 11.90 -11.85
N GLU A 46 -4.21 12.96 -11.05
CA GLU A 46 -3.16 13.98 -11.10
C GLU A 46 -2.12 13.69 -10.00
N GLY A 47 -0.89 13.46 -10.44
CA GLY A 47 0.28 13.36 -9.58
C GLY A 47 1.02 14.70 -9.59
N GLY A 48 1.23 15.29 -8.41
CA GLY A 48 2.00 16.52 -8.24
C GLY A 48 3.28 16.24 -7.47
N GLN A 49 4.38 16.84 -7.91
CA GLN A 49 5.62 16.86 -7.14
C GLN A 49 5.95 18.31 -6.79
N ASP A 50 5.93 18.65 -5.51
CA ASP A 50 6.45 19.91 -4.96
C ASP A 50 7.62 19.60 -4.01
N GLY A 51 8.84 19.71 -4.53
CA GLY A 51 10.04 19.29 -3.81
C GLY A 51 10.08 17.78 -3.50
N GLN A 52 10.08 17.42 -2.21
CA GLN A 52 9.99 16.03 -1.73
C GLN A 52 8.55 15.55 -1.51
N ASN A 53 7.55 16.44 -1.71
CA ASN A 53 6.15 16.10 -1.52
C ASN A 53 5.62 15.46 -2.80
N ILE A 54 5.22 14.19 -2.70
CA ILE A 54 4.57 13.45 -3.78
C ILE A 54 3.09 13.34 -3.42
N SER A 55 2.24 14.11 -4.09
CA SER A 55 0.79 13.95 -4.01
C SER A 55 0.34 12.96 -5.09
N ALA A 56 -0.54 12.03 -4.71
CA ALA A 56 -1.27 11.20 -5.66
C ALA A 56 -2.74 11.41 -5.39
N THR A 57 -3.46 11.94 -6.38
CA THR A 57 -4.89 12.22 -6.27
C THR A 57 -5.68 10.96 -6.62
N ALA A 58 -6.37 10.41 -5.64
CA ALA A 58 -7.42 9.41 -5.83
C ALA A 58 -8.71 10.03 -5.31
N GLY A 59 -9.42 10.76 -6.18
CA GLY A 59 -10.60 11.51 -5.76
C GLY A 59 -10.30 12.66 -4.79
N ALA A 60 -11.32 13.14 -4.08
CA ALA A 60 -11.26 14.31 -3.19
C ALA A 60 -10.17 14.27 -2.09
N VAL A 61 -9.54 13.10 -1.88
CA VAL A 61 -8.52 12.88 -0.86
C VAL A 61 -7.12 13.10 -1.44
N VAL A 62 -6.36 13.96 -0.77
CA VAL A 62 -4.94 14.23 -1.05
C VAL A 62 -4.09 13.59 0.04
N TYR A 63 -3.04 12.87 -0.37
CA TYR A 63 -2.12 12.20 0.53
C TYR A 63 -0.75 12.89 0.55
N ASP A 64 -0.26 13.20 1.75
CA ASP A 64 1.14 13.53 2.00
C ASP A 64 1.88 12.26 2.50
N ARG A 65 2.86 11.83 1.72
CA ARG A 65 3.70 10.64 1.97
C ARG A 65 5.16 11.00 2.26
N SER A 66 5.46 12.26 2.54
CA SER A 66 6.83 12.75 2.76
C SER A 66 7.56 12.05 3.92
N ASN A 67 6.82 11.64 4.96
CA ASN A 67 7.32 10.90 6.12
C ASN A 67 7.07 9.39 6.05
N ASN A 68 6.74 8.87 4.87
CA ASN A 68 6.46 7.46 4.67
C ASN A 68 7.73 6.65 4.35
N GLY A 69 7.67 5.32 4.45
CA GLY A 69 8.76 4.47 3.97
C GLY A 69 8.93 4.57 2.45
N SER A 70 10.17 4.59 1.99
CA SER A 70 10.52 4.73 0.57
C SER A 70 11.57 3.70 0.12
N GLY A 71 11.70 3.53 -1.19
CA GLY A 71 12.62 2.58 -1.83
C GLY A 71 11.97 1.23 -2.16
N GLU A 72 12.65 0.43 -2.99
CA GLU A 72 12.14 -0.84 -3.53
C GLU A 72 11.82 -1.89 -2.45
N SER A 73 12.44 -1.76 -1.29
CA SER A 73 12.25 -2.68 -0.16
C SER A 73 11.13 -2.24 0.78
N ALA A 74 10.55 -1.04 0.62
CA ALA A 74 9.44 -0.61 1.46
C ALA A 74 8.13 -1.28 0.98
N GLY A 75 7.35 -1.83 1.91
CA GLY A 75 6.11 -2.55 1.59
C GLY A 75 4.93 -2.16 2.48
N PRO A 76 3.70 -2.53 2.08
CA PRO A 76 2.49 -2.18 2.80
C PRO A 76 2.38 -2.96 4.12
N VAL A 77 1.75 -2.36 5.12
CA VAL A 77 1.33 -3.07 6.34
C VAL A 77 -0.01 -3.77 6.12
N THR A 78 -0.17 -4.95 6.72
CA THR A 78 -1.44 -5.69 6.76
C THR A 78 -2.04 -5.61 8.15
N ALA A 79 -3.32 -5.27 8.29
CA ALA A 79 -3.95 -5.24 9.62
C ALA A 79 -3.87 -6.61 10.31
N SER A 80 -3.49 -6.61 11.58
CA SER A 80 -3.43 -7.78 12.46
C SER A 80 -4.83 -8.32 12.84
N THR A 81 -5.88 -7.62 12.45
CA THR A 81 -7.29 -7.98 12.69
C THR A 81 -8.05 -8.04 11.37
N SER A 82 -9.33 -8.41 11.41
CA SER A 82 -10.21 -8.38 10.23
C SER A 82 -10.70 -6.97 9.85
N TRP A 83 -10.21 -5.93 10.52
CA TRP A 83 -10.57 -4.55 10.20
C TRP A 83 -9.99 -4.13 8.86
N THR A 84 -10.79 -3.39 8.10
CA THR A 84 -10.39 -2.73 6.87
C THR A 84 -10.99 -1.34 6.84
N PRO A 85 -10.32 -0.35 6.22
CA PRO A 85 -10.98 0.91 5.89
C PRO A 85 -12.17 0.64 4.95
N PRO A 86 -13.13 1.57 4.86
CA PRO A 86 -14.30 1.37 4.02
C PRO A 86 -13.89 1.20 2.54
N ALA A 87 -14.61 0.31 1.85
CA ALA A 87 -14.38 0.01 0.43
C ALA A 87 -14.80 1.17 -0.49
N CYS A 88 -15.66 2.06 0.01
CA CYS A 88 -16.10 3.26 -0.69
C CYS A 88 -16.52 4.31 0.35
N TRP A 89 -16.53 5.58 -0.04
CA TRP A 89 -16.96 6.68 0.81
C TRP A 89 -17.58 7.81 -0.01
N TYR A 90 -18.33 8.69 0.64
CA TYR A 90 -18.85 9.91 0.03
C TYR A 90 -18.02 11.12 0.45
N ALA A 91 -17.61 11.94 -0.51
CA ALA A 91 -16.90 13.19 -0.26
C ALA A 91 -17.35 14.24 -1.30
N PRO A 92 -17.01 15.53 -1.11
CA PRO A 92 -17.25 16.55 -2.14
C PRO A 92 -16.68 16.12 -3.50
N THR A 93 -17.46 16.26 -4.56
CA THR A 93 -17.06 15.83 -5.91
C THR A 93 -17.17 16.96 -6.92
N TYR A 94 -18.28 17.70 -6.92
CA TYR A 94 -18.55 18.69 -7.94
C TYR A 94 -19.10 20.00 -7.37
N SER A 95 -18.69 21.10 -7.99
CA SER A 95 -19.46 22.34 -7.97
C SER A 95 -20.76 22.20 -8.78
N PRO A 96 -21.75 23.10 -8.59
CA PRO A 96 -22.97 23.14 -9.41
C PRO A 96 -22.71 23.06 -10.93
N ALA A 97 -21.74 23.84 -11.43
CA ALA A 97 -21.43 23.91 -12.85
C ALA A 97 -20.75 22.64 -13.40
N GLU A 98 -19.94 21.97 -12.57
CA GLU A 98 -19.29 20.72 -12.96
C GLU A 98 -20.30 19.57 -13.01
N LEU A 99 -21.19 19.47 -12.02
CA LEU A 99 -22.21 18.41 -12.02
C LEU A 99 -23.14 18.54 -13.23
N GLN A 100 -23.52 19.76 -13.61
CA GLN A 100 -24.28 20.01 -14.83
C GLN A 100 -23.61 19.40 -16.06
N LYS A 101 -22.31 19.67 -16.26
CA LYS A 101 -21.53 19.14 -17.40
C LYS A 101 -21.44 17.62 -17.41
N VAL A 102 -21.58 16.96 -16.26
CA VAL A 102 -21.56 15.50 -16.14
C VAL A 102 -22.93 14.90 -16.41
N LYS A 103 -24.02 15.54 -15.95
CA LYS A 103 -25.37 14.99 -16.02
C LYS A 103 -26.08 15.27 -17.35
N GLU A 104 -25.95 16.47 -17.92
CA GLU A 104 -26.64 16.83 -19.17
C GLU A 104 -26.32 15.89 -20.34
N PRO A 105 -25.04 15.53 -20.62
CA PRO A 105 -24.74 14.61 -21.71
C PRO A 105 -25.34 13.21 -21.52
N VAL A 106 -25.49 12.76 -20.26
CA VAL A 106 -26.12 11.46 -19.95
C VAL A 106 -27.59 11.47 -20.31
N TRP A 107 -28.29 12.57 -20.02
CA TRP A 107 -29.71 12.71 -20.36
C TRP A 107 -29.96 12.97 -21.84
N GLU A 108 -28.98 13.54 -22.55
CA GLU A 108 -29.06 13.77 -24.00
C GLU A 108 -28.68 12.54 -24.83
N ALA A 109 -28.02 11.56 -24.23
CA ALA A 109 -27.61 10.34 -24.93
C ALA A 109 -28.78 9.42 -25.33
N GLU A 110 -30.01 9.71 -24.88
CA GLU A 110 -31.25 8.93 -25.11
C GLU A 110 -31.12 7.41 -24.80
N SER A 111 -30.03 7.00 -24.15
CA SER A 111 -29.70 5.62 -23.77
C SER A 111 -30.29 5.23 -22.40
N THR A 112 -30.83 6.21 -21.69
CA THR A 112 -31.48 6.10 -20.39
C THR A 112 -33.01 6.10 -20.57
N GLY A 113 -33.75 5.41 -19.69
CA GLY A 113 -35.21 5.35 -19.76
C GLY A 113 -35.87 6.68 -19.37
N TYR A 114 -36.99 7.03 -20.01
CA TYR A 114 -37.65 8.34 -19.82
C TYR A 114 -38.06 8.62 -18.36
N GLU A 115 -38.46 7.59 -17.62
CA GLU A 115 -38.81 7.73 -16.21
C GLU A 115 -37.60 8.15 -15.37
N TRP A 116 -36.46 7.48 -15.56
CA TRP A 116 -35.22 7.78 -14.85
C TRP A 116 -34.73 9.20 -15.16
N ASP A 117 -34.80 9.57 -16.43
CA ASP A 117 -34.44 10.89 -16.94
C ASP A 117 -35.29 12.01 -16.35
N ALA A 118 -36.59 11.76 -16.14
CA ALA A 118 -37.50 12.69 -15.48
C ALA A 118 -37.19 12.82 -13.98
N GLU A 119 -36.90 11.72 -13.29
CA GLU A 119 -36.50 11.73 -11.88
C GLU A 119 -35.20 12.49 -11.64
N GLN A 120 -34.19 12.27 -12.49
CA GLN A 120 -32.92 13.00 -12.40
C GLN A 120 -33.12 14.49 -12.66
N ARG A 121 -33.83 14.87 -13.73
CA ARG A 121 -34.13 16.29 -13.99
C ARG A 121 -34.93 16.92 -12.85
N ALA A 122 -35.86 16.21 -12.23
CA ALA A 122 -36.60 16.71 -11.07
C ALA A 122 -35.72 16.92 -9.82
N LYS A 123 -34.63 16.16 -9.67
CA LYS A 123 -33.66 16.30 -8.57
C LYS A 123 -32.71 17.47 -8.76
N TYR A 124 -32.24 17.69 -9.99
CA TYR A 124 -31.18 18.67 -10.25
C TYR A 124 -31.66 19.98 -10.88
N LEU A 125 -32.79 20.01 -11.58
CA LEU A 125 -33.33 21.23 -12.19
C LEU A 125 -34.35 21.90 -11.28
N ASN A 126 -34.35 23.22 -11.29
CA ASN A 126 -35.34 24.03 -10.58
C ASN A 126 -36.49 24.35 -11.54
N LYS A 127 -37.70 23.92 -11.17
CA LYS A 127 -38.90 24.06 -12.00
C LYS A 127 -39.34 25.51 -12.21
N ASP A 128 -39.03 26.37 -11.25
CA ASP A 128 -39.50 27.76 -11.22
C ASP A 128 -38.43 28.74 -11.74
N ASP A 129 -37.15 28.36 -11.63
CA ASP A 129 -36.02 29.24 -11.92
C ASP A 129 -34.79 28.47 -12.44
N PRO A 130 -34.66 28.29 -13.76
CA PRO A 130 -33.54 27.58 -14.38
C PRO A 130 -32.15 28.16 -14.05
N SER A 131 -32.07 29.41 -13.60
CA SER A 131 -30.80 29.99 -13.16
C SER A 131 -30.25 29.32 -11.89
N LYS A 132 -31.10 28.58 -11.16
CA LYS A 132 -30.78 27.84 -9.93
C LYS A 132 -30.56 26.34 -10.15
N ASP A 133 -30.64 25.86 -11.38
CA ASP A 133 -30.34 24.46 -11.70
C ASP A 133 -29.02 24.02 -11.08
N PHE A 134 -28.95 22.79 -10.60
CA PHE A 134 -27.80 22.19 -9.92
C PHE A 134 -27.33 22.97 -8.68
N ASN A 135 -28.18 23.78 -8.05
CA ASN A 135 -27.84 24.70 -6.96
C ASN A 135 -26.83 25.79 -7.39
N LYS A 136 -26.92 26.29 -8.62
CA LYS A 136 -26.04 27.36 -9.14
C LYS A 136 -26.03 28.63 -8.28
N ASP A 137 -27.15 28.99 -7.65
CA ASP A 137 -27.26 30.11 -6.72
C ASP A 137 -26.50 29.89 -5.39
N LYS A 138 -26.13 28.64 -5.11
CA LYS A 138 -25.27 28.23 -3.99
C LYS A 138 -23.82 27.95 -4.40
N THR A 139 -23.40 28.37 -5.59
CA THR A 139 -22.00 28.24 -6.02
C THR A 139 -21.05 28.85 -4.97
N GLY A 140 -20.04 28.06 -4.55
CA GLY A 140 -19.07 28.46 -3.51
C GLY A 140 -19.61 28.39 -2.07
N LYS A 141 -20.84 27.91 -1.87
CA LYS A 141 -21.48 27.74 -0.55
C LYS A 141 -21.74 26.28 -0.20
N GLY A 142 -21.25 25.35 -1.01
CA GLY A 142 -21.45 23.92 -0.83
C GLY A 142 -20.94 23.14 -2.03
N TYR A 143 -21.12 21.83 -1.95
CA TYR A 143 -20.69 20.90 -2.98
C TYR A 143 -21.73 19.81 -3.20
N TRP A 144 -21.76 19.27 -4.41
CA TRP A 144 -22.36 17.97 -4.67
C TRP A 144 -21.38 16.87 -4.27
N TRP A 145 -21.80 16.04 -3.33
CA TRP A 145 -21.05 14.90 -2.83
C TRP A 145 -21.38 13.66 -3.65
N GLY A 146 -20.38 12.86 -3.95
CA GLY A 146 -20.48 11.62 -4.70
C GLY A 146 -19.63 10.52 -4.08
N SER A 147 -19.84 9.29 -4.55
CA SER A 147 -19.09 8.13 -4.10
C SER A 147 -17.70 8.07 -4.73
N TYR A 148 -16.75 7.62 -3.93
CA TYR A 148 -15.39 7.26 -4.33
C TYR A 148 -15.13 5.81 -3.90
N VAL A 149 -14.25 5.12 -4.63
CA VAL A 149 -13.91 3.71 -4.37
C VAL A 149 -12.48 3.57 -3.87
N ASN A 150 -12.30 2.68 -2.90
CA ASN A 150 -11.00 2.29 -2.41
C ASN A 150 -10.39 1.26 -3.36
N LYS A 151 -9.51 1.69 -4.26
CA LYS A 151 -8.90 0.82 -5.29
C LYS A 151 -8.14 -0.38 -4.71
N SER A 152 -7.69 -0.29 -3.46
CA SER A 152 -7.02 -1.39 -2.77
C SER A 152 -7.99 -2.49 -2.30
N TYR A 153 -9.29 -2.34 -2.54
CA TYR A 153 -10.32 -3.20 -1.97
C TYR A 153 -11.43 -3.58 -2.99
N PRO A 154 -11.30 -4.74 -3.68
CA PRO A 154 -12.28 -5.17 -4.67
C PRO A 154 -13.65 -5.67 -4.14
N PRO A 155 -13.85 -6.15 -2.89
CA PRO A 155 -15.19 -6.47 -2.41
C PRO A 155 -15.89 -5.27 -1.74
N GLY A 156 -17.12 -4.97 -2.13
CA GLY A 156 -17.96 -3.94 -1.49
C GLY A 156 -17.78 -2.51 -2.02
N TRP A 157 -17.01 -2.32 -3.10
CA TRP A 157 -16.89 -1.01 -3.78
C TRP A 157 -18.23 -0.48 -4.29
N ASP A 158 -19.17 -1.37 -4.56
CA ASP A 158 -20.54 -1.12 -5.02
C ASP A 158 -21.53 -0.83 -3.88
N SER A 159 -21.07 -0.79 -2.62
CA SER A 159 -21.93 -0.51 -1.47
C SER A 159 -22.32 0.96 -1.31
N CYS A 160 -21.60 1.88 -1.98
CA CYS A 160 -21.94 3.31 -2.01
C CYS A 160 -22.86 3.62 -3.19
N THR A 161 -24.16 3.39 -2.97
CA THR A 161 -25.21 3.45 -3.99
C THR A 161 -25.96 4.78 -4.08
N GLU A 162 -25.75 5.71 -3.16
CA GLU A 162 -26.41 7.01 -3.15
C GLU A 162 -25.94 7.85 -4.35
N ASP A 163 -26.91 8.38 -5.10
CA ASP A 163 -26.65 9.35 -6.16
C ASP A 163 -26.26 10.71 -5.56
N TYR A 164 -25.72 11.62 -6.36
CA TYR A 164 -25.13 12.87 -5.85
C TYR A 164 -26.09 13.66 -4.95
N PHE A 165 -25.61 14.13 -3.80
CA PHE A 165 -26.40 14.90 -2.85
C PHE A 165 -25.68 16.19 -2.47
N TRP A 166 -26.44 17.24 -2.16
CA TRP A 166 -25.88 18.55 -1.84
C TRP A 166 -25.59 18.67 -0.34
N VAL A 167 -24.45 19.25 0.02
CA VAL A 167 -24.13 19.66 1.38
C VAL A 167 -23.59 21.10 1.34
N ASP A 168 -24.19 21.98 2.14
CA ASP A 168 -23.71 23.35 2.31
C ASP A 168 -22.37 23.36 3.08
N THR A 169 -21.48 24.30 2.76
CA THR A 169 -20.17 24.42 3.40
C THR A 169 -20.32 24.72 4.89
N GLY A 170 -19.72 23.89 5.74
CA GLY A 170 -19.80 24.01 7.20
C GLY A 170 -20.90 23.16 7.83
N ASP A 171 -21.83 22.63 7.04
CA ASP A 171 -22.84 21.70 7.52
C ASP A 171 -22.28 20.27 7.58
N ALA A 172 -22.83 19.47 8.49
CA ALA A 172 -22.55 18.04 8.54
C ALA A 172 -23.28 17.32 7.39
N PRO A 173 -22.67 16.27 6.78
CA PRO A 173 -23.35 15.49 5.77
C PRO A 173 -24.55 14.71 6.37
N PRO A 174 -25.54 14.31 5.56
CA PRO A 174 -26.73 13.61 6.05
C PRO A 174 -26.39 12.32 6.80
N ALA A 175 -26.86 12.19 8.05
CA ALA A 175 -26.52 11.08 8.93
C ALA A 175 -27.06 9.71 8.47
N ASN A 176 -28.04 9.70 7.56
CA ASN A 176 -28.59 8.48 6.97
C ASN A 176 -27.73 7.92 5.83
N ILE A 177 -26.73 8.68 5.34
CA ILE A 177 -25.80 8.23 4.31
C ILE A 177 -24.55 7.69 5.01
N PRO A 178 -24.34 6.36 5.00
CA PRO A 178 -23.16 5.77 5.62
C PRO A 178 -21.88 6.14 4.86
N ASN A 179 -20.74 5.99 5.51
CA ASN A 179 -19.41 6.23 4.92
C ASN A 179 -19.23 7.62 4.30
N THR A 180 -19.93 8.64 4.80
CA THR A 180 -19.56 10.04 4.51
C THR A 180 -18.20 10.32 5.12
N ILE A 181 -17.33 11.01 4.38
CA ILE A 181 -15.92 11.16 4.78
C ILE A 181 -15.81 11.82 6.15
N THR A 182 -15.06 11.17 7.05
CA THR A 182 -14.73 11.65 8.39
C THR A 182 -13.22 11.60 8.60
N PRO A 183 -12.68 12.27 9.64
CA PRO A 183 -11.27 12.12 10.00
C PRO A 183 -10.87 10.66 10.26
N GLU A 184 -11.77 9.83 10.82
CA GLU A 184 -11.50 8.40 11.03
C GLU A 184 -11.40 7.63 9.71
N ILE A 185 -12.27 7.91 8.74
CA ILE A 185 -12.15 7.31 7.40
C ILE A 185 -10.85 7.78 6.75
N LEU A 186 -10.48 9.06 6.84
CA LEU A 186 -9.21 9.57 6.33
C LEU A 186 -8.01 8.85 6.99
N ALA A 187 -8.06 8.60 8.29
CA ALA A 187 -7.02 7.84 8.98
C ALA A 187 -6.91 6.40 8.45
N GLY A 188 -8.04 5.75 8.19
CA GLY A 188 -8.09 4.43 7.57
C GLY A 188 -7.61 4.43 6.12
N LEU A 189 -7.86 5.49 5.36
CA LEU A 189 -7.32 5.64 4.01
C LEU A 189 -5.79 5.88 4.05
N ALA A 190 -5.30 6.71 4.96
CA ALA A 190 -3.87 6.92 5.19
C ALA A 190 -3.18 5.62 5.64
N TYR A 191 -3.85 4.77 6.43
CA TYR A 191 -3.36 3.44 6.81
C TYR A 191 -2.99 2.59 5.58
N ASN A 192 -3.84 2.54 4.54
CA ASN A 192 -3.58 1.77 3.32
C ASN A 192 -2.36 2.27 2.53
N GLU A 193 -2.00 3.53 2.73
CA GLU A 193 -0.88 4.18 2.07
C GLU A 193 0.44 4.00 2.83
N ILE A 194 0.40 3.53 4.08
CA ILE A 194 1.62 3.29 4.88
C ILE A 194 2.52 2.28 4.18
N ARG A 195 3.80 2.63 4.08
CA ARG A 195 4.87 1.78 3.61
C ARG A 195 5.95 1.75 4.68
N VAL A 196 6.37 0.55 5.06
CA VAL A 196 7.37 0.31 6.11
C VAL A 196 8.60 -0.40 5.53
N PRO A 197 9.80 -0.21 6.09
CA PRO A 197 11.01 -0.87 5.62
C PRO A 197 10.92 -2.40 5.62
N SER A 198 11.61 -3.07 4.69
CA SER A 198 11.75 -4.52 4.67
C SER A 198 12.37 -5.07 5.95
N THR A 199 11.91 -6.25 6.36
CA THR A 199 12.23 -6.86 7.65
C THR A 199 13.34 -7.91 7.57
N LYS A 200 14.31 -7.75 6.65
CA LYS A 200 15.49 -8.63 6.61
C LYS A 200 16.33 -8.42 7.88
N VAL A 201 16.31 -9.40 8.77
CA VAL A 201 17.07 -9.37 10.02
C VAL A 201 18.53 -9.64 9.76
N THR A 202 19.40 -8.89 10.42
CA THR A 202 20.83 -9.20 10.43
C THR A 202 21.05 -10.41 11.32
N LEU A 203 21.75 -11.42 10.78
CA LEU A 203 22.07 -12.64 11.49
C LEU A 203 23.55 -12.70 11.89
N ALA A 204 23.83 -13.34 13.02
CA ALA A 204 25.17 -13.81 13.36
C ALA A 204 25.12 -15.28 13.80
N PRO A 205 25.79 -16.20 13.07
CA PRO A 205 26.58 -15.97 11.84
C PRO A 205 25.75 -15.39 10.67
N ALA A 206 26.38 -14.55 9.85
CA ALA A 206 25.71 -13.88 8.73
C ALA A 206 25.44 -14.80 7.52
N GLY A 207 26.14 -15.92 7.45
CA GLY A 207 25.98 -16.94 6.41
C GLY A 207 25.42 -18.23 6.98
N GLU A 208 26.10 -19.33 6.71
CA GLU A 208 25.70 -20.65 7.21
C GLU A 208 25.78 -20.70 8.73
N THR A 209 24.71 -21.22 9.35
CA THR A 209 24.71 -21.54 10.78
C THR A 209 24.86 -23.05 10.96
N LYS A 210 25.00 -23.48 12.21
CA LYS A 210 25.25 -24.88 12.56
C LYS A 210 24.14 -25.42 13.44
N VAL A 211 23.90 -26.72 13.34
CA VAL A 211 23.00 -27.43 14.26
C VAL A 211 23.44 -27.16 15.70
N ASN A 212 22.48 -26.85 16.57
CA ASN A 212 22.67 -26.49 17.97
C ASN A 212 23.44 -25.19 18.25
N LEU A 213 23.77 -24.39 17.22
CA LEU A 213 24.38 -23.06 17.41
C LEU A 213 23.29 -21.97 17.48
N PRO A 214 23.21 -21.20 18.58
CA PRO A 214 22.35 -20.02 18.64
C PRO A 214 22.76 -18.99 17.59
N THR A 215 21.84 -18.66 16.71
CA THR A 215 21.97 -17.62 15.69
C THR A 215 21.30 -16.36 16.20
N TRP A 216 22.09 -15.31 16.40
CA TRP A 216 21.60 -14.01 16.86
C TRP A 216 20.88 -13.31 15.71
N ALA A 217 19.78 -12.61 16.02
CA ALA A 217 19.03 -11.82 15.07
C ALA A 217 18.76 -10.42 15.64
N TRP A 218 18.97 -9.38 14.84
CA TRP A 218 18.64 -8.00 15.22
C TRP A 218 18.29 -7.18 13.98
N LEU A 219 17.66 -6.03 14.23
CA LEU A 219 17.35 -5.05 13.21
C LEU A 219 18.17 -3.78 13.43
N ASP A 220 18.49 -3.08 12.34
CA ASP A 220 19.19 -1.80 12.42
C ASP A 220 18.23 -0.70 12.89
N ALA A 221 18.47 -0.19 14.10
CA ALA A 221 17.72 0.91 14.70
C ALA A 221 17.63 2.16 13.79
N ALA A 222 18.60 2.38 12.90
CA ALA A 222 18.57 3.50 11.97
C ALA A 222 17.46 3.38 10.91
N GLN A 223 17.07 2.15 10.56
CA GLN A 223 16.08 1.86 9.51
C GLN A 223 14.65 1.83 10.04
N PHE A 224 14.44 1.35 11.26
CA PHE A 224 13.10 1.16 11.84
C PHE A 224 12.72 2.34 12.73
N LYS A 225 12.34 3.44 12.07
CA LYS A 225 11.77 4.64 12.69
C LYS A 225 10.27 4.70 12.42
N PRO A 226 9.50 5.48 13.22
CA PRO A 226 8.12 5.77 12.89
C PRO A 226 7.99 6.34 11.48
N VAL A 227 6.95 5.91 10.76
CA VAL A 227 6.55 6.45 9.46
C VAL A 227 5.13 7.00 9.57
N SER A 228 4.77 7.95 8.72
CA SER A 228 3.42 8.49 8.71
C SER A 228 2.92 8.87 7.33
N VAL A 229 1.60 8.88 7.20
CA VAL A 229 0.87 9.40 6.04
C VAL A 229 -0.24 10.31 6.53
N THR A 230 -0.38 11.47 5.90
CA THR A 230 -1.53 12.36 6.14
C THR A 230 -2.48 12.28 4.95
N ALA A 231 -3.75 11.97 5.20
CA ALA A 231 -4.83 12.06 4.22
C ALA A 231 -5.68 13.30 4.53
N SER A 232 -6.03 14.06 3.50
CA SER A 232 -6.76 15.33 3.66
C SER A 232 -7.82 15.51 2.58
N VAL A 233 -8.88 16.24 2.92
CA VAL A 233 -9.85 16.81 1.97
C VAL A 233 -9.74 18.32 2.07
N PRO A 234 -8.90 18.97 1.25
CA PRO A 234 -8.58 20.39 1.39
C PRO A 234 -9.80 21.30 1.35
N VAL A 235 -10.79 20.99 0.51
CA VAL A 235 -12.05 21.75 0.39
C VAL A 235 -12.92 21.73 1.65
N LEU A 236 -12.69 20.77 2.55
CA LEU A 236 -13.34 20.68 3.86
C LEU A 236 -12.44 21.16 5.01
N GLY A 237 -11.16 21.48 4.75
CA GLY A 237 -10.18 21.73 5.81
C GLY A 237 -10.01 20.55 6.77
N MET A 238 -10.23 19.33 6.27
CA MET A 238 -10.23 18.11 7.07
C MET A 238 -8.99 17.28 6.76
N GLU A 239 -8.32 16.78 7.79
CA GLU A 239 -7.17 15.90 7.66
C GLU A 239 -7.09 14.88 8.80
N ALA A 240 -6.36 13.80 8.53
CA ALA A 240 -5.93 12.84 9.52
C ALA A 240 -4.53 12.32 9.17
N THR A 241 -3.65 12.31 10.17
CA THR A 241 -2.30 11.75 10.09
C THR A 241 -2.28 10.42 10.81
N THR A 242 -1.97 9.35 10.07
CA THR A 242 -1.78 8.00 10.61
C THR A 242 -0.30 7.71 10.73
N VAL A 243 0.13 7.23 11.89
CA VAL A 243 1.52 6.93 12.24
C VAL A 243 1.65 5.43 12.52
N ALA A 244 2.69 4.81 11.98
CA ALA A 244 3.09 3.45 12.29
C ALA A 244 4.42 3.45 13.05
N GLU A 245 4.41 2.93 14.27
CA GLU A 245 5.58 2.82 15.15
C GLU A 245 6.02 1.36 15.29
N PRO A 246 7.32 1.05 15.20
CA PRO A 246 7.79 -0.32 15.34
C PRO A 246 7.56 -0.82 16.78
N LEU A 247 6.84 -1.93 16.94
CA LEU A 247 6.46 -2.46 18.25
C LEU A 247 7.25 -3.73 18.62
N SER A 248 7.29 -4.72 17.72
CA SER A 248 7.98 -5.98 17.97
C SER A 248 8.33 -6.72 16.68
N LEU A 249 9.28 -7.66 16.78
CA LEU A 249 9.63 -8.60 15.73
C LEU A 249 9.27 -10.03 16.15
N ARG A 250 8.52 -10.74 15.32
CA ARG A 250 8.29 -12.17 15.42
C ARG A 250 9.27 -12.92 14.50
N ILE A 251 9.95 -13.91 15.04
CA ILE A 251 10.81 -14.84 14.28
C ILE A 251 10.11 -16.17 14.15
N GLU A 252 9.92 -16.61 12.92
CA GLU A 252 9.42 -17.94 12.58
C GLU A 252 10.53 -18.71 11.85
N PRO A 253 11.11 -19.77 12.46
CA PRO A 253 12.30 -20.44 11.91
C PRO A 253 12.13 -21.12 10.55
N GLY A 254 10.90 -21.30 10.07
CA GLY A 254 10.59 -22.09 8.87
C GLY A 254 10.65 -23.61 9.07
N THR A 255 10.79 -24.08 10.32
CA THR A 255 10.78 -25.51 10.68
C THR A 255 10.34 -25.69 12.14
N ALA A 256 9.76 -26.85 12.45
CA ALA A 256 9.45 -27.25 13.81
C ALA A 256 10.70 -27.72 14.60
N ASP A 257 11.76 -28.12 13.90
CA ASP A 257 13.03 -28.54 14.49
C ASP A 257 13.93 -27.34 14.83
N ALA A 258 13.39 -26.35 15.55
CA ALA A 258 14.11 -25.15 15.96
C ALA A 258 13.60 -24.62 17.31
N GLN A 259 14.48 -23.92 18.04
CA GLN A 259 14.15 -23.16 19.24
C GLN A 259 14.30 -21.67 18.93
N VAL A 260 13.31 -20.87 19.29
CA VAL A 260 13.35 -19.41 19.14
C VAL A 260 13.77 -18.73 20.43
N TYR A 261 14.39 -17.55 20.29
CA TYR A 261 14.79 -16.68 21.39
C TYR A 261 14.17 -15.29 21.17
N PRO A 262 13.44 -14.73 22.16
CA PRO A 262 13.00 -15.39 23.39
C PRO A 262 12.06 -16.58 23.07
N ALA A 263 11.72 -17.40 24.06
CA ALA A 263 10.88 -18.59 23.85
C ALA A 263 9.50 -18.29 23.24
N SER A 264 9.01 -17.04 23.36
CA SER A 264 7.79 -16.57 22.70
C SER A 264 7.95 -16.39 21.19
N GLY A 265 9.18 -16.31 20.68
CA GLY A 265 9.50 -15.92 19.31
C GLY A 265 9.30 -14.43 19.03
N VAL A 266 8.91 -13.64 20.04
CA VAL A 266 8.60 -12.20 19.89
C VAL A 266 9.65 -11.37 20.61
N CYS A 267 10.43 -10.63 19.85
CA CYS A 267 11.46 -9.72 20.30
C CYS A 267 10.87 -8.30 20.38
N THR A 268 10.79 -7.74 21.58
CA THR A 268 10.23 -6.40 21.78
C THR A 268 11.19 -5.30 21.38
N PHE A 269 10.63 -4.16 20.99
CA PHE A 269 11.41 -2.94 20.76
C PHE A 269 11.80 -2.32 22.11
N VAL A 270 13.10 -2.24 22.40
CA VAL A 270 13.63 -1.71 23.66
C VAL A 270 14.69 -0.65 23.35
N ASN A 271 14.53 0.59 23.82
CA ASN A 271 15.50 1.67 23.60
C ASN A 271 15.88 1.88 22.13
N GLY A 272 14.90 1.95 21.23
CA GLY A 272 15.15 2.25 19.82
C GLY A 272 15.59 1.07 18.96
N ARG A 273 15.64 -0.17 19.50
CA ARG A 273 16.20 -1.34 18.78
C ARG A 273 15.42 -2.62 19.06
N ILE A 274 15.49 -3.55 18.11
CA ILE A 274 15.05 -4.94 18.25
C ILE A 274 16.28 -5.84 18.27
N GLY A 275 16.36 -6.69 19.29
CA GLY A 275 17.52 -7.55 19.52
C GLY A 275 18.76 -6.75 19.92
N GLU A 276 19.92 -7.39 19.81
CA GLU A 276 21.21 -6.78 20.09
C GLU A 276 22.23 -7.21 19.04
N PRO A 277 23.01 -6.27 18.46
CA PRO A 277 24.11 -6.63 17.59
C PRO A 277 25.09 -7.59 18.27
N TYR A 278 25.45 -8.66 17.57
CA TYR A 278 26.42 -9.62 18.08
C TYR A 278 27.80 -8.95 18.23
N ALA A 279 28.47 -9.24 19.35
CA ALA A 279 29.83 -8.79 19.62
C ALA A 279 30.71 -9.99 19.98
N ALA A 280 31.99 -9.93 19.60
CA ALA A 280 32.97 -10.95 19.96
C ALA A 280 32.99 -11.16 21.49
N GLY A 281 33.01 -12.42 21.93
CA GLY A 281 32.92 -12.80 23.35
C GLY A 281 31.52 -13.20 23.83
N LYS A 282 30.48 -13.03 23.00
CA LYS A 282 29.10 -13.44 23.33
C LYS A 282 28.71 -14.85 22.86
N ALA A 283 29.65 -15.65 22.39
CA ALA A 283 29.38 -16.98 21.84
C ALA A 283 28.67 -17.94 22.82
N ASN A 284 28.87 -17.75 24.14
CA ASN A 284 28.25 -18.57 25.18
C ASN A 284 26.96 -17.95 25.77
N GLN A 285 26.49 -16.83 25.23
CA GLN A 285 25.30 -16.14 25.71
C GLN A 285 24.08 -16.50 24.87
N THR A 286 22.92 -16.55 25.52
CA THR A 286 21.64 -16.68 24.82
C THR A 286 21.31 -15.36 24.13
N PRO A 287 21.03 -15.36 22.82
CA PRO A 287 20.64 -14.14 22.13
C PRO A 287 19.34 -13.58 22.71
N PRO A 288 19.20 -12.25 22.85
CA PRO A 288 17.93 -11.64 23.25
C PRO A 288 16.86 -11.82 22.17
N CYS A 289 17.28 -11.99 20.91
CA CYS A 289 16.44 -12.27 19.77
C CYS A 289 17.20 -13.20 18.81
N GLY A 290 16.62 -14.32 18.37
CA GLY A 290 17.32 -15.26 17.51
C GLY A 290 16.66 -16.63 17.39
N VAL A 291 17.41 -17.57 16.83
CA VAL A 291 16.96 -18.94 16.57
C VAL A 291 18.11 -19.93 16.72
N LYS A 292 17.82 -21.15 17.18
CA LYS A 292 18.74 -22.29 17.18
C LYS A 292 18.07 -23.47 16.50
N TYR A 293 18.62 -23.88 15.37
CA TYR A 293 18.14 -25.03 14.61
C TYR A 293 18.66 -26.33 15.22
N LEU A 294 17.78 -27.33 15.28
CA LEU A 294 18.05 -28.65 15.85
C LEU A 294 18.35 -29.71 14.79
N ARG A 295 18.16 -29.38 13.50
CA ARG A 295 18.48 -30.24 12.36
C ARG A 295 19.13 -29.47 11.23
N SER A 296 19.87 -30.19 10.40
CA SER A 296 20.46 -29.70 9.15
C SER A 296 19.37 -29.40 8.12
N SER A 297 19.58 -28.37 7.31
CA SER A 297 18.74 -28.10 6.14
C SER A 297 19.08 -29.00 4.93
N GLY A 298 20.11 -29.84 5.05
CA GLY A 298 20.60 -30.69 3.95
C GLY A 298 21.13 -29.83 2.79
N ASP A 299 20.75 -30.19 1.57
CA ASP A 299 21.07 -29.41 0.36
C ASP A 299 20.13 -28.19 0.17
N GLY A 300 19.19 -27.98 1.08
CA GLY A 300 18.21 -26.89 1.04
C GLY A 300 18.43 -25.81 2.10
N THR A 301 17.40 -25.01 2.33
CA THR A 301 17.40 -23.90 3.30
C THR A 301 16.10 -23.87 4.09
N TYR A 302 16.14 -23.39 5.33
CA TYR A 302 14.91 -23.04 6.05
C TYR A 302 14.47 -21.62 5.67
N PRO A 303 13.17 -21.39 5.37
CA PRO A 303 12.63 -20.06 5.10
C PRO A 303 12.35 -19.37 6.43
N LEU A 304 13.36 -18.71 7.00
CA LEU A 304 13.17 -17.92 8.21
C LEU A 304 12.33 -16.69 7.87
N ARG A 305 11.18 -16.55 8.52
CA ARG A 305 10.32 -15.37 8.38
C ARG A 305 10.51 -14.45 9.57
N ALA A 306 10.72 -13.17 9.25
CA ALA A 306 10.83 -12.09 10.21
C ALA A 306 9.67 -11.12 9.97
N THR A 307 8.71 -11.06 10.90
CA THR A 307 7.51 -10.21 10.79
C THR A 307 7.55 -9.12 11.86
N ILE A 308 7.52 -7.86 11.44
CA ILE A 308 7.45 -6.73 12.36
C ILE A 308 5.98 -6.35 12.54
N THR A 309 5.57 -6.24 13.80
CA THR A 309 4.31 -5.60 14.20
C THR A 309 4.57 -4.11 14.42
N TRP A 310 3.72 -3.29 13.84
CA TRP A 310 3.71 -1.84 13.92
C TRP A 310 2.47 -1.41 14.70
N LYS A 311 2.67 -0.66 15.78
CA LYS A 311 1.58 -0.01 16.49
C LYS A 311 1.08 1.16 15.64
N ILE A 312 -0.21 1.18 15.35
CA ILE A 312 -0.78 2.20 14.46
C ILE A 312 -1.78 3.07 15.21
N HIS A 313 -1.62 4.38 15.04
CA HIS A 313 -2.45 5.38 15.69
C HIS A 313 -2.60 6.60 14.78
N TRP A 314 -3.54 7.48 15.11
CA TRP A 314 -3.77 8.67 14.31
C TRP A 314 -4.26 9.87 15.12
N THR A 315 -4.05 11.04 14.55
CA THR A 315 -4.58 12.34 15.00
C THR A 315 -5.17 13.08 13.81
N GLY A 316 -6.18 13.92 14.02
CA GLY A 316 -6.79 14.66 12.91
C GLY A 316 -7.73 15.77 13.35
N THR A 317 -8.37 16.40 12.37
CA THR A 317 -9.31 17.51 12.59
C THR A 317 -10.41 17.11 13.59
N GLY A 318 -10.62 17.93 14.62
CA GLY A 318 -11.68 17.71 15.61
C GLY A 318 -11.42 16.60 16.64
N VAL A 319 -10.25 15.97 16.61
CA VAL A 319 -9.87 14.89 17.52
C VAL A 319 -8.87 15.42 18.56
N ALA A 320 -9.25 15.34 19.85
CA ALA A 320 -8.48 15.95 20.94
C ALA A 320 -7.24 15.15 21.35
N GLN A 321 -7.25 13.83 21.15
CA GLN A 321 -6.20 12.90 21.58
C GLN A 321 -5.96 11.85 20.50
N GLU A 322 -4.75 11.31 20.43
CA GLU A 322 -4.42 10.19 19.57
C GLU A 322 -5.43 9.04 19.71
N GLN A 323 -5.89 8.52 18.58
CA GLN A 323 -6.83 7.41 18.50
C GLN A 323 -6.12 6.16 17.98
N PRO A 324 -6.41 4.97 18.52
CA PRO A 324 -5.81 3.73 18.04
C PRO A 324 -6.42 3.31 16.69
N LEU A 325 -5.59 2.69 15.85
CA LEU A 325 -6.02 1.82 14.76
C LEU A 325 -5.47 0.42 15.02
N PRO A 326 -5.96 -0.62 14.32
CA PRO A 326 -5.38 -1.95 14.44
C PRO A 326 -3.88 -1.93 14.12
N ASP A 327 -3.10 -2.72 14.86
CA ASP A 327 -1.68 -2.87 14.57
C ASP A 327 -1.49 -3.47 13.16
N GLY A 328 -0.43 -3.05 12.49
CA GLY A 328 -0.07 -3.52 11.15
C GLY A 328 1.11 -4.48 11.19
N GLU A 329 1.11 -5.48 10.33
CA GLU A 329 2.21 -6.44 10.18
C GLU A 329 2.83 -6.34 8.80
N PHE A 330 4.16 -6.40 8.76
CA PHE A 330 4.91 -6.56 7.53
C PHE A 330 6.07 -7.52 7.77
N GLY A 331 6.28 -8.47 6.86
CA GLY A 331 7.28 -9.50 7.03
C GLY A 331 7.94 -9.91 5.73
N ALA A 332 9.13 -10.48 5.84
CA ALA A 332 9.93 -10.97 4.74
C ALA A 332 10.56 -12.31 5.14
N GLU A 333 10.78 -13.15 4.14
CA GLU A 333 11.51 -14.40 4.29
C GLU A 333 12.97 -14.22 3.88
N GLN A 334 13.84 -14.94 4.59
CA GLN A 334 15.24 -15.09 4.21
C GLN A 334 15.69 -16.53 4.41
N ALA A 335 16.47 -17.02 3.46
CA ALA A 335 16.96 -18.37 3.46
C ALA A 335 18.09 -18.54 4.49
N VAL A 336 17.98 -19.58 5.33
CA VAL A 336 19.02 -19.95 6.30
C VAL A 336 19.52 -21.37 6.00
N VAL A 337 20.82 -21.48 5.75
CA VAL A 337 21.52 -22.77 5.61
C VAL A 337 21.98 -23.24 6.98
N VAL A 338 21.64 -24.47 7.35
CA VAL A 338 22.04 -25.08 8.61
C VAL A 338 22.86 -26.32 8.35
N GLN A 339 24.13 -26.28 8.73
CA GLN A 339 25.05 -27.39 8.60
C GLN A 339 25.13 -28.22 9.86
N GLU A 340 25.30 -29.53 9.69
CA GLU A 340 25.65 -30.42 10.78
C GLU A 340 27.16 -30.67 10.77
N ILE A 341 27.81 -30.48 11.93
CA ILE A 341 29.22 -30.85 12.09
C ILE A 341 29.30 -32.16 12.83
N GLN A 342 29.85 -33.16 12.14
CA GLN A 342 30.19 -34.46 12.70
C GLN A 342 31.70 -34.48 12.95
N ALA A 343 32.12 -34.63 14.21
CA ALA A 343 33.51 -34.86 14.55
C ALA A 343 33.75 -36.38 14.65
N VAL A 344 34.57 -36.93 13.76
CA VAL A 344 35.04 -38.31 13.87
C VAL A 344 36.29 -38.31 14.75
N ASN A 345 36.16 -38.81 15.98
CA ASN A 345 37.32 -39.08 16.83
C ASN A 345 37.90 -40.43 16.40
N ARG A 346 39.11 -40.43 15.86
CA ARG A 346 39.82 -41.66 15.43
C ARG A 346 40.73 -42.17 16.52
#